data_AF-A0A0F9K8V0-F1
#
_entry.id   AF-A0A0F9K8V0-F1
#
_cell.length_a   1.000
_cell.length_b   1.000
_cell.length_c   1.000
_cell.angle_alpha   90.00
_cell.angle_beta   90.00
_cell.angle_gamma   90.00
#
_symmetry.space_group_name_H-M   'P 1'
#
loop_
_entity.id
_entity.type
_entity.pdbx_description
1 polymer ?
#
loop_
_entity_poly.entity_id
_entity_poly.type
_entity_poly.pdbx_seq_one_letter_code
_entity_poly.pdbx_strand_id
1 'polypeptide(L)'
;MTAKTKAVLKASINSLLADNTTADISEQDVRERLINMMDSLGPGDMVTKNSSYTFDDGDENQTFQHTDGSNYNYTFPTDAIFDFPIGTWIQVLNKGVGNITIVTGSVTTYEMTTASTSDSVLATSEGCIIIKIAANSIVVIPWHVPSGGLTLVADIKVAEFTAVADEEYKCDTSGGVFNVNTPTSPVQDQRFKVNDYAVTFRTNNLEIRQTAGVKIQGVAESYYLDRAGAEFKYDAATYGWTEI
;
A
#
# COMPACT_ATOMS: atom_id res chain seq x y z
N MET A 1 21.74 10.34 -15.03
CA MET A 1 22.96 10.35 -15.89
C MET A 1 24.04 11.19 -15.22
N THR A 2 25.30 10.73 -15.16
CA THR A 2 26.36 11.51 -14.48
C THR A 2 26.74 12.76 -15.28
N ALA A 3 27.13 13.84 -14.62
CA ALA A 3 27.51 15.11 -15.27
C ALA A 3 28.61 14.92 -16.34
N LYS A 4 29.49 13.94 -16.14
CA LYS A 4 30.56 13.57 -17.07
C LYS A 4 30.01 13.02 -18.39
N THR A 5 28.97 12.18 -18.32
CA THR A 5 28.33 11.62 -19.52
C THR A 5 27.59 12.72 -20.31
N LYS A 6 26.98 13.69 -19.62
CA LYS A 6 26.29 14.83 -20.25
C LYS A 6 27.24 15.76 -21.01
N ALA A 7 28.44 16.01 -20.46
CA ALA A 7 29.45 16.86 -21.09
C ALA A 7 30.03 16.23 -22.37
N VAL A 8 30.30 14.93 -22.37
CA VAL A 8 30.81 14.20 -23.54
C VAL A 8 29.78 14.17 -24.66
N LEU A 9 28.51 13.91 -24.33
CA LEU A 9 27.43 13.89 -25.33
C LEU A 9 27.24 15.26 -25.97
N LYS A 10 27.28 16.33 -25.16
CA LYS A 10 27.18 17.71 -25.65
C LYS A 10 28.30 18.09 -26.62
N ALA A 11 29.53 17.63 -26.36
CA ALA A 11 30.67 17.88 -27.25
C ALA A 11 30.52 17.12 -28.59
N SER A 12 30.11 15.86 -28.55
CA SER A 12 29.93 15.04 -29.76
C SER A 12 28.79 15.54 -30.66
N ILE A 13 27.70 16.01 -30.05
CA ILE A 13 26.56 16.59 -30.78
C ILE A 13 26.96 17.89 -31.48
N ASN A 14 27.70 18.77 -30.81
CA ASN A 14 28.19 20.01 -31.41
C ASN A 14 29.14 19.77 -32.59
N SER A 15 29.93 18.70 -32.55
CA SER A 15 30.81 18.31 -33.66
C SER A 15 30.01 17.80 -34.87
N LEU A 16 28.98 16.99 -34.65
CA LEU A 16 28.13 16.44 -35.72
C LEU A 16 27.28 17.53 -36.41
N LEU A 17 26.87 18.56 -35.66
CA LEU A 17 26.14 19.71 -36.20
C LEU A 17 27.02 20.58 -37.13
N ALA A 18 28.32 20.67 -36.86
CA ALA A 18 29.25 21.44 -37.69
C ALA A 18 29.45 20.83 -39.10
N ASP A 19 29.13 19.54 -39.25
CA ASP A 19 29.30 18.79 -40.51
C ASP A 19 28.03 18.78 -41.39
N ASN A 20 26.95 19.49 -41.01
CA ASN A 20 25.69 19.57 -41.78
C ASN A 20 25.76 20.55 -42.96
N THR A 21 26.71 20.34 -43.88
CA THR A 21 27.08 21.31 -44.93
C THR A 21 26.10 21.44 -46.11
N THR A 22 25.03 20.64 -46.17
CA THR A 22 24.07 20.63 -47.31
C THR A 22 22.67 21.16 -47.00
N ALA A 23 22.38 21.57 -45.75
CA ALA A 23 21.16 22.29 -45.35
C ALA A 23 19.80 21.63 -45.71
N ASP A 24 19.73 20.31 -45.93
CA ASP A 24 18.46 19.61 -46.23
C ASP A 24 17.53 19.46 -45.02
N ILE A 25 18.05 19.74 -43.82
CA ILE A 25 17.32 19.83 -42.56
C ILE A 25 17.88 21.03 -41.81
N SER A 26 17.02 21.94 -41.34
CA SER A 26 17.51 23.11 -40.61
C SER A 26 18.21 22.62 -39.33
N GLU A 27 19.31 23.26 -38.95
CA GLU A 27 19.99 22.93 -37.68
C GLU A 27 19.02 23.04 -36.49
N GLN A 28 18.00 23.88 -36.62
CA GLN A 28 16.94 24.05 -35.64
C GLN A 28 16.02 22.81 -35.56
N ASP A 29 15.58 22.25 -36.70
CA ASP A 29 14.73 21.04 -36.72
C ASP A 29 15.46 19.83 -36.13
N VAL A 30 16.76 19.70 -36.41
CA VAL A 30 17.59 18.62 -35.84
C VAL A 30 17.76 18.80 -34.34
N ARG A 31 17.98 20.03 -33.86
CA ARG A 31 18.05 20.35 -32.42
C ARG A 31 16.73 20.04 -31.73
N GLU A 32 15.61 20.47 -32.27
CA GLU A 32 14.29 20.26 -31.68
C GLU A 32 13.93 18.77 -31.63
N ARG A 33 14.19 18.03 -32.71
CA ARG A 33 13.95 16.57 -32.72
C ARG A 33 14.87 15.82 -31.75
N LEU A 34 16.12 16.21 -31.63
CA LEU A 34 17.06 15.57 -30.71
C LEU A 34 16.81 15.94 -29.25
N ILE A 35 16.37 17.16 -28.95
CA ILE A 35 15.93 17.57 -27.60
C ILE A 35 14.73 16.74 -27.19
N ASN A 36 13.72 16.61 -28.05
CA ASN A 36 12.54 15.79 -27.78
C ASN A 36 12.89 14.31 -27.56
N MET A 37 13.86 13.78 -28.32
CA MET A 37 14.38 12.42 -28.11
C MET A 37 15.24 12.30 -26.84
N MET A 38 15.93 13.36 -26.40
CA MET A 38 16.73 13.35 -25.17
C MET A 38 15.85 13.46 -23.92
N ASP A 39 14.77 14.23 -23.98
CA ASP A 39 13.77 14.34 -22.92
C ASP A 39 13.00 13.02 -22.74
N SER A 40 12.79 12.27 -23.83
CA SER A 40 12.17 10.93 -23.77
C SER A 40 13.10 9.81 -23.27
N LEU A 41 14.39 10.08 -23.03
CA LEU A 41 15.40 9.09 -22.62
C LEU A 41 15.81 9.21 -21.13
N GLY A 42 15.22 10.12 -20.36
CA GLY A 42 15.35 10.14 -18.90
C GLY A 42 14.63 8.96 -18.23
N PRO A 43 14.96 8.58 -16.97
CA PRO A 43 13.99 7.86 -16.15
C PRO A 43 12.75 8.75 -16.12
N GLY A 44 11.60 8.26 -16.61
CA GLY A 44 10.42 9.08 -16.87
C GLY A 44 10.22 10.09 -15.76
N ASP A 45 10.15 11.38 -16.12
CA ASP A 45 10.01 12.45 -15.14
C ASP A 45 8.84 12.10 -14.22
N MET A 46 9.12 12.02 -12.91
CA MET A 46 8.10 11.67 -11.94
C MET A 46 6.97 12.69 -11.97
N VAL A 47 5.78 12.28 -12.39
CA VAL A 47 4.63 13.15 -12.55
C VAL A 47 4.02 13.42 -11.17
N THR A 48 4.06 14.67 -10.74
CA THR A 48 3.48 15.05 -9.44
C THR A 48 1.98 15.29 -9.58
N LYS A 49 1.17 14.57 -8.80
CA LYS A 49 -0.29 14.76 -8.73
C LYS A 49 -0.71 14.97 -7.27
N ASN A 50 -1.11 16.18 -6.91
CA ASN A 50 -1.61 16.51 -5.57
C ASN A 50 -3.12 16.80 -5.61
N SER A 51 -3.85 15.89 -6.23
CA SER A 51 -5.31 15.87 -6.33
C SER A 51 -5.77 14.45 -6.63
N SER A 52 -7.05 14.15 -6.41
CA SER A 52 -7.65 12.94 -6.97
C SER A 52 -7.49 12.93 -8.49
N TYR A 53 -7.22 11.77 -9.06
CA TYR A 53 -6.82 11.61 -10.46
C TYR A 53 -7.35 10.30 -11.04
N THR A 54 -7.70 10.30 -12.32
CA THR A 54 -7.99 9.08 -13.08
C THR A 54 -6.96 8.99 -14.18
N PHE A 55 -6.24 7.87 -14.25
CA PHE A 55 -5.22 7.68 -15.29
C PHE A 55 -5.84 7.70 -16.69
N ASP A 56 -5.15 8.32 -17.64
CA ASP A 56 -5.61 8.51 -19.01
C ASP A 56 -4.49 8.32 -20.05
N ASP A 57 -4.79 8.66 -21.31
CA ASP A 57 -3.88 8.54 -22.44
C ASP A 57 -2.58 9.32 -22.21
N GLY A 58 -1.43 8.63 -22.34
CA GLY A 58 -0.10 9.20 -22.09
C GLY A 58 0.47 8.85 -20.71
N ASP A 59 -0.34 8.33 -19.79
CA ASP A 59 0.13 7.88 -18.46
C ASP A 59 0.80 6.49 -18.52
N GLU A 60 0.83 5.83 -19.67
CA GLU A 60 1.43 4.51 -19.83
C GLU A 60 2.91 4.51 -19.46
N ASN A 61 3.29 3.56 -18.61
CA ASN A 61 4.67 3.31 -18.24
C ASN A 61 5.32 4.51 -17.55
N GLN A 62 4.50 5.28 -16.83
CA GLN A 62 4.94 6.44 -16.06
C GLN A 62 4.94 6.18 -14.56
N THR A 63 5.67 7.06 -13.86
CA THR A 63 5.73 7.09 -12.40
C THR A 63 5.07 8.36 -11.87
N PHE A 64 4.08 8.20 -11.01
CA PHE A 64 3.37 9.28 -10.35
C PHE A 64 3.84 9.45 -8.91
N GLN A 65 3.82 10.68 -8.41
CA GLN A 65 4.03 10.96 -7.00
C GLN A 65 2.99 11.90 -6.41
N HIS A 66 2.66 11.61 -5.15
CA HIS A 66 1.99 12.52 -4.25
C HIS A 66 2.99 13.08 -3.23
N THR A 67 2.85 14.35 -2.85
CA THR A 67 3.74 15.04 -1.90
C THR A 67 3.00 15.91 -0.88
N ASP A 68 1.68 15.93 -0.87
CA ASP A 68 0.87 16.81 -0.02
C ASP A 68 0.37 16.09 1.26
N GLY A 69 -0.32 16.81 2.15
CA GLY A 69 -0.95 16.27 3.34
C GLY A 69 -2.41 15.88 3.21
N SER A 70 -3.01 16.07 2.03
CA SER A 70 -4.41 15.73 1.76
C SER A 70 -4.55 14.30 1.22
N ASN A 71 -5.62 13.61 1.61
CA ASN A 71 -5.92 12.29 1.07
C ASN A 71 -6.51 12.41 -0.34
N TYR A 72 -6.07 11.55 -1.26
CA TYR A 72 -6.58 11.53 -2.64
C TYR A 72 -6.82 10.13 -3.17
N ASN A 73 -7.70 10.05 -4.15
CA ASN A 73 -7.99 8.80 -4.87
C ASN A 73 -7.31 8.84 -6.24
N TYR A 74 -6.51 7.82 -6.55
CA TYR A 74 -5.97 7.59 -7.88
C TYR A 74 -6.70 6.41 -8.49
N THR A 75 -7.38 6.64 -9.61
CA THR A 75 -8.31 5.69 -10.20
C THR A 75 -7.72 5.10 -11.46
N PHE A 76 -7.64 3.77 -11.53
CA PHE A 76 -7.44 3.09 -12.81
C PHE A 76 -8.80 2.99 -13.53
N PRO A 77 -8.93 3.51 -14.76
CA PRO A 77 -10.21 3.53 -15.46
C PRO A 77 -10.64 2.12 -15.92
N THR A 78 -11.94 1.96 -16.19
CA THR A 78 -12.43 0.81 -16.96
C THR A 78 -12.07 0.97 -18.43
N ASP A 79 -12.07 -0.13 -19.17
CA ASP A 79 -11.75 -0.13 -20.62
C ASP A 79 -12.77 0.69 -21.43
N ALA A 80 -13.96 0.95 -20.87
CA ALA A 80 -14.97 1.82 -21.49
C ALA A 80 -14.61 3.31 -21.40
N ILE A 81 -13.86 3.71 -20.37
CA ILE A 81 -13.33 5.08 -20.22
C ILE A 81 -12.03 5.20 -21.01
N PHE A 82 -11.10 4.27 -20.79
CA PHE A 82 -9.85 4.18 -21.54
C PHE A 82 -9.28 2.77 -21.48
N ASP A 83 -9.06 2.15 -22.63
CA ASP A 83 -8.51 0.79 -22.75
C ASP A 83 -6.99 0.82 -22.85
N PHE A 84 -6.33 0.82 -21.68
CA PHE A 84 -4.88 0.66 -21.62
C PHE A 84 -4.43 -0.65 -22.28
N PRO A 85 -3.36 -0.65 -23.08
CA PRO A 85 -2.80 -1.89 -23.63
C PRO A 85 -2.43 -2.91 -22.53
N ILE A 86 -2.66 -4.20 -22.79
CA ILE A 86 -2.18 -5.26 -21.89
C ILE A 86 -0.65 -5.20 -21.79
N GLY A 87 -0.13 -5.23 -20.57
CA GLY A 87 1.29 -5.07 -20.25
C GLY A 87 1.69 -3.64 -19.86
N THR A 88 0.79 -2.66 -20.00
CA THR A 88 1.01 -1.31 -19.44
C THR A 88 1.26 -1.40 -17.94
N TRP A 89 2.27 -0.69 -17.46
CA TRP A 89 2.51 -0.50 -16.04
C TRP A 89 2.38 0.97 -15.65
N ILE A 90 1.95 1.23 -14.42
CA ILE A 90 1.91 2.57 -13.81
C ILE A 90 2.48 2.43 -12.40
N GLN A 91 3.44 3.28 -12.05
CA GLN A 91 3.99 3.32 -10.69
C GLN A 91 3.42 4.50 -9.92
N VAL A 92 3.07 4.30 -8.65
CA VAL A 92 2.55 5.37 -7.77
C VAL A 92 3.38 5.41 -6.50
N LEU A 93 3.94 6.58 -6.17
CA LEU A 93 4.71 6.81 -4.95
C LEU A 93 3.99 7.82 -4.04
N ASN A 94 3.76 7.45 -2.79
CA ASN A 94 3.30 8.40 -1.79
C ASN A 94 4.49 8.96 -0.98
N LYS A 95 4.92 10.17 -1.31
CA LYS A 95 5.93 10.93 -0.56
C LYS A 95 5.31 11.99 0.38
N GLY A 96 3.99 12.10 0.37
CA GLY A 96 3.21 13.03 1.19
C GLY A 96 2.79 12.41 2.51
N VAL A 97 2.19 13.22 3.37
CA VAL A 97 1.57 12.75 4.63
C VAL A 97 0.11 12.35 4.45
N GLY A 98 -0.53 12.79 3.36
CA GLY A 98 -1.87 12.35 2.98
C GLY A 98 -1.84 10.98 2.33
N ASN A 99 -2.87 10.17 2.53
CA ASN A 99 -2.95 8.83 1.96
C ASN A 99 -3.39 8.87 0.49
N ILE A 100 -2.85 7.97 -0.33
CA ILE A 100 -3.34 7.71 -1.69
C ILE A 100 -4.10 6.39 -1.73
N THR A 101 -5.36 6.43 -2.09
CA THR A 101 -6.17 5.23 -2.32
C THR A 101 -6.17 4.89 -3.80
N ILE A 102 -5.69 3.69 -4.17
CA ILE A 102 -5.78 3.16 -5.51
C ILE A 102 -7.18 2.57 -5.70
N VAL A 103 -8.01 3.30 -6.44
CA VAL A 103 -9.39 2.93 -6.73
C VAL A 103 -9.43 2.16 -8.04
N THR A 104 -10.06 0.98 -8.04
CA THR A 104 -10.07 0.12 -9.23
C THR A 104 -11.36 0.19 -10.05
N GLY A 105 -12.33 1.02 -9.68
CA GLY A 105 -13.40 1.42 -10.61
C GLY A 105 -14.22 0.29 -11.25
N SER A 106 -14.47 -0.83 -10.53
CA SER A 106 -15.10 -2.07 -11.02
C SER A 106 -14.23 -2.97 -11.93
N VAL A 107 -12.93 -2.69 -12.04
CA VAL A 107 -11.92 -3.56 -12.64
C VAL A 107 -11.61 -4.72 -11.68
N THR A 108 -11.39 -5.93 -12.20
CA THR A 108 -10.98 -7.07 -11.37
C THR A 108 -9.53 -6.87 -10.90
N THR A 109 -9.34 -6.77 -9.58
CA THR A 109 -8.02 -6.58 -8.96
C THR A 109 -7.45 -7.90 -8.47
N TYR A 110 -6.20 -8.19 -8.80
CA TYR A 110 -5.42 -9.27 -8.19
C TYR A 110 -4.32 -8.66 -7.33
N GLU A 111 -4.43 -8.79 -6.00
CA GLU A 111 -3.34 -8.47 -5.06
C GLU A 111 -2.50 -9.73 -4.81
N MET A 112 -1.17 -9.62 -4.89
CA MET A 112 -0.27 -10.77 -4.71
C MET A 112 -0.11 -11.12 -3.22
N THR A 113 -1.10 -11.81 -2.64
CA THR A 113 -0.96 -12.96 -1.69
C THR A 113 -2.28 -13.32 -1.02
N THR A 114 -3.26 -12.43 -1.02
CA THR A 114 -4.67 -12.75 -0.74
C THR A 114 -5.52 -11.87 -1.64
N ALA A 115 -6.45 -12.49 -2.37
CA ALA A 115 -7.41 -11.74 -3.16
C ALA A 115 -8.24 -10.83 -2.23
N SER A 116 -7.90 -9.55 -2.18
CA SER A 116 -8.75 -8.51 -1.62
C SER A 116 -9.41 -7.78 -2.80
N THR A 117 -10.72 -7.59 -2.69
CA THR A 117 -11.50 -6.74 -3.61
C THR A 117 -11.55 -5.29 -3.12
N SER A 118 -10.77 -4.95 -2.10
CA SER A 118 -10.74 -3.62 -1.50
C SER A 118 -9.63 -2.77 -2.15
N ASP A 119 -9.84 -1.45 -2.16
CA ASP A 119 -8.87 -0.49 -2.69
C ASP A 119 -7.55 -0.56 -1.91
N SER A 120 -6.41 -0.50 -2.61
CA SER A 120 -5.09 -0.47 -1.97
C SER A 120 -4.77 0.94 -1.46
N VAL A 121 -4.55 1.11 -0.16
CA VAL A 121 -4.26 2.42 0.46
C VAL A 121 -2.76 2.58 0.72
N LEU A 122 -2.14 3.54 0.06
CA LEU A 122 -0.72 3.89 0.21
C LEU A 122 -0.56 4.98 1.27
N ALA A 123 0.00 4.62 2.41
CA ALA A 123 0.34 5.55 3.49
C ALA A 123 1.65 6.32 3.18
N THR A 124 2.07 7.18 4.11
CA THR A 124 3.30 7.98 3.98
C THR A 124 4.52 7.08 3.70
N SER A 125 5.30 7.45 2.67
CA SER A 125 6.50 6.71 2.23
C SER A 125 6.23 5.32 1.63
N GLU A 126 5.00 5.03 1.24
CA GLU A 126 4.64 3.80 0.52
C GLU A 126 4.52 4.01 -0.99
N GLY A 127 4.23 2.94 -1.73
CA GLY A 127 4.01 2.98 -3.17
C GLY A 127 3.46 1.66 -3.71
N CYS A 128 3.11 1.64 -4.99
CA CYS A 128 2.70 0.43 -5.70
C CYS A 128 3.10 0.47 -7.18
N ILE A 129 2.97 -0.69 -7.82
CA ILE A 129 2.97 -0.83 -9.27
C ILE A 129 1.62 -1.42 -9.68
N ILE A 130 0.96 -0.79 -10.66
CA ILE A 130 -0.26 -1.26 -11.30
C ILE A 130 0.12 -1.85 -12.65
N ILE A 131 -0.36 -3.04 -12.99
CA ILE A 131 -0.10 -3.69 -14.29
C ILE A 131 -1.44 -4.12 -14.92
N LYS A 132 -1.68 -3.71 -16.16
CA LYS A 132 -2.82 -4.16 -16.96
C LYS A 132 -2.57 -5.58 -17.48
N ILE A 133 -3.44 -6.53 -17.14
CA ILE A 133 -3.24 -7.97 -17.46
C ILE A 133 -4.27 -8.56 -18.41
N ALA A 134 -5.50 -8.02 -18.43
CA ALA A 134 -6.57 -8.46 -19.33
C ALA A 134 -7.66 -7.38 -19.40
N ALA A 135 -8.71 -7.63 -20.19
CA ALA A 135 -9.88 -6.75 -20.26
C ALA A 135 -10.46 -6.51 -18.85
N ASN A 136 -10.65 -5.24 -18.48
CA ASN A 136 -11.09 -4.78 -17.16
C ASN A 136 -10.43 -5.53 -16.00
N SER A 137 -9.14 -5.86 -16.12
CA SER A 137 -8.39 -6.59 -15.10
C SER A 137 -6.98 -6.03 -14.93
N ILE A 138 -6.61 -5.77 -13.68
CA ILE A 138 -5.29 -5.26 -13.30
C ILE A 138 -4.72 -6.06 -12.13
N VAL A 139 -3.41 -6.00 -11.99
CA VAL A 139 -2.69 -6.40 -10.78
C VAL A 139 -2.21 -5.14 -10.11
N VAL A 140 -2.45 -5.00 -8.80
CA VAL A 140 -1.84 -3.95 -7.98
C VAL A 140 -0.84 -4.62 -7.05
N ILE A 141 0.42 -4.19 -7.13
CA ILE A 141 1.53 -4.70 -6.33
C ILE A 141 1.97 -3.59 -5.38
N PRO A 142 1.40 -3.52 -4.17
CA PRO A 142 1.85 -2.56 -3.16
C PRO A 142 3.22 -2.93 -2.61
N TRP A 143 3.96 -1.92 -2.13
CA TRP A 143 5.22 -2.07 -1.40
C TRP A 143 5.02 -2.36 0.09
N HIS A 144 3.80 -2.18 0.59
CA HIS A 144 3.37 -2.79 1.84
C HIS A 144 2.89 -4.23 1.57
N VAL A 145 2.99 -5.09 2.57
CA VAL A 145 2.20 -6.32 2.59
C VAL A 145 0.77 -5.88 2.94
N PRO A 146 -0.26 -6.18 2.11
CA PRO A 146 -1.64 -5.83 2.46
C PRO A 146 -1.94 -6.31 3.88
N SER A 147 -2.71 -5.53 4.65
CA SER A 147 -3.09 -5.81 6.05
C SER A 147 -4.06 -7.01 6.18
N GLY A 148 -3.81 -8.06 5.41
CA GLY A 148 -4.44 -9.38 5.48
C GLY A 148 -3.75 -10.33 6.47
N GLY A 149 -2.49 -10.05 6.86
CA GLY A 149 -1.75 -10.82 7.86
C GLY A 149 -1.58 -10.06 9.18
N LEU A 150 -1.59 -10.77 10.30
CA LEU A 150 -1.22 -10.21 11.59
C LEU A 150 0.30 -10.09 11.71
N THR A 151 0.79 -8.96 12.21
CA THR A 151 2.21 -8.77 12.51
C THR A 151 2.53 -9.44 13.84
N LEU A 152 3.36 -10.47 13.84
CA LEU A 152 3.80 -11.12 15.07
C LEU A 152 4.68 -10.18 15.90
N VAL A 153 4.24 -9.87 17.11
CA VAL A 153 5.05 -9.16 18.11
C VAL A 153 6.10 -10.11 18.65
N ALA A 154 7.37 -9.69 18.54
CA ALA A 154 8.51 -10.52 18.91
C ALA A 154 8.55 -10.82 20.42
N ASP A 155 8.16 -9.85 21.25
CA ASP A 155 8.15 -9.99 22.70
C ASP A 155 7.01 -10.87 23.19
N ILE A 156 7.33 -11.83 24.05
CA ILE A 156 6.35 -12.62 24.78
C ILE A 156 5.75 -11.76 25.89
N LYS A 157 4.43 -11.66 25.92
CA LYS A 157 3.68 -10.91 26.93
C LYS A 157 3.48 -11.77 28.17
N VAL A 158 3.87 -11.23 29.32
CA VAL A 158 3.80 -11.85 30.66
C VAL A 158 3.05 -10.98 31.68
N ALA A 159 2.50 -9.86 31.23
CA ALA A 159 1.82 -8.87 32.06
C ALA A 159 0.78 -8.12 31.21
N GLU A 160 -0.05 -7.33 31.87
CA GLU A 160 -1.11 -6.55 31.22
C GLU A 160 -0.59 -5.65 30.10
N PHE A 161 -1.31 -5.63 28.98
CA PHE A 161 -1.06 -4.72 27.86
C PHE A 161 -2.35 -4.44 27.08
N THR A 162 -2.31 -3.41 26.24
CA THR A 162 -3.37 -3.13 25.26
C THR A 162 -2.93 -3.62 23.89
N ALA A 163 -3.73 -4.48 23.28
CA ALA A 163 -3.49 -4.96 21.92
C ALA A 163 -3.61 -3.81 20.91
N VAL A 164 -2.81 -3.89 19.87
CA VAL A 164 -2.82 -3.05 18.68
C VAL A 164 -3.53 -3.83 17.59
N ALA A 165 -4.30 -3.12 16.76
CA ALA A 165 -4.90 -3.73 15.59
C ALA A 165 -3.83 -4.26 14.63
N ASP A 166 -4.17 -5.36 13.97
CA ASP A 166 -3.39 -6.11 13.00
C ASP A 166 -2.08 -6.71 13.55
N GLU A 167 -2.05 -7.00 14.86
CA GLU A 167 -0.94 -7.67 15.55
C GLU A 167 -1.32 -9.05 16.12
N GLU A 168 -0.31 -9.93 16.23
CA GLU A 168 -0.38 -11.24 16.88
C GLU A 168 0.57 -11.28 18.08
N TYR A 169 0.09 -11.78 19.21
CA TYR A 169 0.82 -11.83 20.47
C TYR A 169 1.06 -13.26 20.94
N LYS A 170 2.23 -13.49 21.52
CA LYS A 170 2.52 -14.66 22.35
C LYS A 170 2.29 -14.28 23.81
N CYS A 171 1.38 -14.97 24.48
CA CYS A 171 1.07 -14.72 25.88
C CYS A 171 1.50 -15.91 26.74
N ASP A 172 2.24 -15.64 27.81
CA ASP A 172 2.71 -16.65 28.76
C ASP A 172 2.12 -16.37 30.15
N THR A 173 1.12 -17.19 30.54
CA THR A 173 0.44 -17.08 31.84
C THR A 173 1.06 -17.99 32.91
N SER A 174 2.27 -18.53 32.70
CA SER A 174 2.96 -19.37 33.69
C SER A 174 3.29 -18.64 34.99
N GLY A 175 3.52 -17.32 34.92
CA GLY A 175 3.78 -16.44 36.07
C GLY A 175 2.51 -15.96 36.81
N GLY A 176 1.32 -16.29 36.30
CA GLY A 176 0.03 -15.84 36.81
C GLY A 176 -0.90 -15.32 35.72
N VAL A 177 -2.16 -15.10 36.10
CA VAL A 177 -3.18 -14.52 35.22
C VAL A 177 -2.91 -13.03 35.01
N PHE A 178 -3.06 -12.56 33.77
CA PHE A 178 -3.07 -11.15 33.40
C PHE A 178 -4.10 -10.91 32.28
N ASN A 179 -4.42 -9.64 32.00
CA ASN A 179 -5.39 -9.27 30.97
C ASN A 179 -4.76 -8.62 29.73
N VAL A 180 -5.39 -8.84 28.57
CA VAL A 180 -5.12 -8.13 27.32
C VAL A 180 -6.30 -7.20 27.06
N ASN A 181 -6.07 -5.88 27.07
CA ASN A 181 -7.10 -4.92 26.73
C ASN A 181 -7.29 -4.87 25.20
N THR A 182 -8.53 -4.84 24.71
CA THR A 182 -8.80 -4.73 23.27
C THR A 182 -8.31 -3.39 22.70
N PRO A 183 -8.01 -3.29 21.39
CA PRO A 183 -7.60 -2.01 20.79
C PRO A 183 -8.63 -0.89 21.01
N THR A 184 -8.14 0.34 21.24
CA THR A 184 -8.95 1.49 21.71
C THR A 184 -9.74 2.20 20.62
N SER A 185 -9.36 2.06 19.36
CA SER A 185 -9.99 2.77 18.23
C SER A 185 -10.12 1.85 17.02
N PRO A 186 -10.90 0.77 17.15
CA PRO A 186 -11.01 -0.24 16.09
C PRO A 186 -11.79 0.27 14.88
N VAL A 187 -11.33 -0.12 13.70
CA VAL A 187 -12.00 0.03 12.41
C VAL A 187 -12.51 -1.33 11.97
N GLN A 188 -13.60 -1.34 11.20
CA GLN A 188 -14.18 -2.57 10.65
C GLN A 188 -13.12 -3.43 9.96
N ASP A 189 -13.18 -4.74 10.22
CA ASP A 189 -12.31 -5.80 9.70
C ASP A 189 -10.85 -5.80 10.20
N GLN A 190 -10.48 -4.90 11.11
CA GLN A 190 -9.22 -5.02 11.86
C GLN A 190 -9.23 -6.27 12.73
N ARG A 191 -8.04 -6.86 12.93
CA ARG A 191 -7.91 -8.10 13.71
C ARG A 191 -6.85 -7.99 14.79
N PHE A 192 -6.92 -8.84 15.81
CA PHE A 192 -5.77 -9.12 16.66
C PHE A 192 -5.83 -10.59 17.10
N LYS A 193 -4.68 -11.18 17.38
CA LYS A 193 -4.62 -12.57 17.83
C LYS A 193 -3.74 -12.73 19.05
N VAL A 194 -4.14 -13.66 19.90
CA VAL A 194 -3.33 -14.11 21.02
C VAL A 194 -3.11 -15.61 20.90
N ASN A 195 -1.89 -16.06 21.17
CA ASN A 195 -1.54 -17.48 21.26
C ASN A 195 -1.05 -17.80 22.66
N ASP A 196 -1.44 -18.97 23.15
CA ASP A 196 -0.94 -19.54 24.39
C ASP A 196 0.49 -20.06 24.18
N TYR A 197 1.48 -19.27 24.58
CA TYR A 197 2.89 -19.57 24.35
C TYR A 197 3.39 -20.72 25.22
N ALA A 198 2.99 -20.75 26.48
CA ALA A 198 3.44 -21.72 27.47
C ALA A 198 2.48 -22.90 27.68
N VAL A 199 1.35 -22.93 26.95
CA VAL A 199 0.28 -23.93 27.08
C VAL A 199 -0.36 -23.88 28.47
N THR A 200 -0.47 -22.67 29.05
CA THR A 200 -0.92 -22.44 30.42
C THR A 200 -2.30 -21.84 30.52
N PHE A 201 -2.98 -21.49 29.42
CA PHE A 201 -4.32 -20.88 29.48
C PHE A 201 -5.35 -21.80 30.15
N ARG A 202 -5.19 -23.12 30.08
CA ARG A 202 -6.09 -24.08 30.76
C ARG A 202 -6.05 -24.00 32.29
N THR A 203 -4.94 -23.50 32.84
CA THR A 203 -4.71 -23.43 34.29
C THR A 203 -4.76 -21.99 34.78
N ASN A 204 -4.18 -21.08 34.01
CA ASN A 204 -4.16 -19.64 34.23
C ASN A 204 -4.77 -18.97 33.00
N ASN A 205 -6.10 -18.93 32.94
CA ASN A 205 -6.86 -18.39 31.81
C ASN A 205 -6.47 -16.95 31.53
N LEU A 206 -6.24 -16.63 30.25
CA LEU A 206 -5.99 -15.24 29.83
C LEU A 206 -7.32 -14.48 29.76
N GLU A 207 -7.38 -13.29 30.36
CA GLU A 207 -8.55 -12.41 30.24
C GLU A 207 -8.37 -11.46 29.05
N ILE A 208 -9.27 -11.51 28.06
CA ILE A 208 -9.43 -10.45 27.06
C ILE A 208 -10.42 -9.45 27.63
N ARG A 209 -9.92 -8.28 28.01
CA ARG A 209 -10.71 -7.23 28.64
C ARG A 209 -11.11 -6.17 27.62
N GLN A 210 -12.36 -5.75 27.66
CA GLN A 210 -12.80 -4.63 26.82
C GLN A 210 -12.07 -3.34 27.21
N THR A 211 -11.61 -2.61 26.21
CA THR A 211 -11.43 -1.17 26.37
C THR A 211 -12.80 -0.50 26.47
N ALA A 212 -12.93 0.53 27.29
CA ALA A 212 -14.21 1.20 27.56
C ALA A 212 -14.96 1.57 26.27
N GLY A 213 -16.20 1.09 26.15
CA GLY A 213 -17.07 1.35 24.99
C GLY A 213 -16.85 0.39 23.80
N VAL A 214 -15.88 -0.52 23.86
CA VAL A 214 -15.58 -1.50 22.82
C VAL A 214 -16.03 -2.88 23.26
N LYS A 215 -17.17 -3.34 22.74
CA LYS A 215 -17.75 -4.65 23.10
C LYS A 215 -16.87 -5.81 22.66
N ILE A 216 -17.09 -6.96 23.28
CA ILE A 216 -16.57 -8.26 22.87
C ILE A 216 -17.77 -9.20 22.73
N GLN A 217 -17.94 -9.87 21.59
CA GLN A 217 -19.05 -10.78 21.33
C GLN A 217 -20.44 -10.15 21.57
N GLY A 218 -20.60 -8.87 21.27
CA GLY A 218 -21.84 -8.10 21.45
C GLY A 218 -22.16 -7.65 22.86
N VAL A 219 -21.31 -7.98 23.85
CA VAL A 219 -21.49 -7.63 25.25
C VAL A 219 -20.34 -6.77 25.79
N ALA A 220 -20.63 -6.00 26.84
CA ALA A 220 -19.65 -5.16 27.51
C ALA A 220 -19.04 -5.92 28.71
N GLU A 221 -18.45 -7.08 28.45
CA GLU A 221 -17.87 -7.98 29.45
C GLU A 221 -16.52 -8.53 28.97
N SER A 222 -15.68 -9.01 29.89
CA SER A 222 -14.42 -9.68 29.55
C SER A 222 -14.67 -11.06 28.95
N TYR A 223 -13.80 -11.47 28.03
CA TYR A 223 -13.79 -12.79 27.42
C TYR A 223 -12.60 -13.60 27.95
N TYR A 224 -12.82 -14.78 28.50
CA TYR A 224 -11.76 -15.60 29.10
C TYR A 224 -11.33 -16.70 28.14
N LEU A 225 -10.02 -16.84 27.94
CA LEU A 225 -9.41 -17.86 27.08
C LEU A 225 -8.80 -18.97 27.93
N ASP A 226 -9.30 -20.19 27.74
CA ASP A 226 -8.85 -21.44 28.38
C ASP A 226 -8.28 -22.46 27.37
N ARG A 227 -8.04 -22.01 26.14
CA ARG A 227 -7.56 -22.82 25.00
C ARG A 227 -6.29 -22.22 24.39
N ALA A 228 -5.77 -22.83 23.32
CA ALA A 228 -4.46 -22.49 22.73
C ALA A 228 -4.33 -21.08 22.12
N GLY A 229 -5.37 -20.25 22.16
CA GLY A 229 -5.40 -18.91 21.58
C GLY A 229 -6.75 -18.58 20.97
N ALA A 230 -6.85 -17.35 20.44
CA ALA A 230 -8.00 -16.87 19.68
C ALA A 230 -7.60 -15.68 18.81
N GLU A 231 -8.24 -15.58 17.65
CA GLU A 231 -8.20 -14.40 16.79
C GLU A 231 -9.54 -13.67 16.91
N PHE A 232 -9.48 -12.35 16.96
CA PHE A 232 -10.64 -11.49 17.05
C PHE A 232 -10.63 -10.54 15.87
N LYS A 233 -11.79 -10.34 15.25
CA LYS A 233 -12.04 -9.35 14.22
C LYS A 233 -13.04 -8.32 14.72
N TYR A 234 -12.82 -7.05 14.43
CA TYR A 234 -13.79 -6.01 14.75
C TYR A 234 -14.86 -5.95 13.67
N ASP A 235 -16.12 -6.25 14.02
CA ASP A 235 -17.23 -6.20 13.06
C ASP A 235 -17.83 -4.79 12.98
N ALA A 236 -18.40 -4.30 14.08
CA ALA A 236 -19.04 -2.99 14.20
C ALA A 236 -19.36 -2.71 15.67
N ALA A 237 -19.73 -1.47 16.03
CA ALA A 237 -20.06 -1.10 17.42
C ALA A 237 -21.15 -1.98 18.09
N THR A 238 -22.03 -2.62 17.31
CA THR A 238 -23.06 -3.53 17.81
C THR A 238 -22.46 -4.80 18.45
N TYR A 239 -21.52 -5.45 17.75
CA TYR A 239 -20.91 -6.73 18.12
C TYR A 239 -19.48 -6.58 18.68
N GLY A 240 -18.82 -5.47 18.37
CA GLY A 240 -17.46 -5.16 18.77
C GLY A 240 -16.46 -6.15 18.18
N TRP A 241 -15.57 -6.66 19.04
CA TRP A 241 -14.61 -7.72 18.70
C TRP A 241 -15.29 -9.09 18.77
N THR A 242 -15.34 -9.78 17.64
CA THR A 242 -15.89 -11.12 17.50
C THR A 242 -14.75 -12.10 17.24
N GLU A 243 -14.73 -13.20 17.97
CA GLU A 243 -13.81 -14.30 17.68
C GLU A 243 -14.14 -14.96 16.33
N ILE A 244 -13.10 -15.26 15.54
CA ILE A 244 -13.22 -15.91 14.22
C ILE A 244 -12.41 -17.20 14.11
#